data_AF-A0A4V1Q639-F1
#
_entry.id   AF-A0A4V1Q639-F1
#
_cell.length_a   1.000
_cell.length_b   1.000
_cell.length_c   1.000
_cell.angle_alpha   90.00
_cell.angle_beta   90.00
_cell.angle_gamma   90.00
#
_symmetry.space_group_name_H-M   'P 1'
#
loop_
_entity.id
_entity.type
_entity.pdbx_description
1 polymer ?
#
loop_
_entity_poly.entity_id
_entity_poly.type
_entity_poly.pdbx_seq_one_letter_code
_entity_poly.pdbx_strand_id
1 'polypeptide(L)'
;MDESRRQFLEWLPSFWSRETLIDYDGDEQFVEEWVQGAWVGYQVGLHILQQQPIAAYQDDYGNAVSAGDFDGGEDEMHETAHQEGWTPLVCAAGIKVKE
;
A
#
# COMPACT_ATOMS: atom_id res chain seq x y z
N MET A 1 -10.52 12.40 8.19
CA MET A 1 -10.38 10.94 8.05
C MET A 1 -9.10 10.69 7.26
N ASP A 2 -8.21 9.84 7.77
CA ASP A 2 -6.98 9.44 7.10
C ASP A 2 -7.31 8.71 5.77
N GLU A 3 -6.52 8.94 4.72
CA GLU A 3 -6.69 8.32 3.40
C GLU A 3 -6.64 6.79 3.49
N SER A 4 -5.76 6.25 4.35
CA SER A 4 -5.68 4.81 4.60
C SER A 4 -6.98 4.25 5.19
N ARG A 5 -7.66 5.02 6.03
CA ARG A 5 -8.95 4.63 6.63
C ARG A 5 -10.06 4.63 5.60
N ARG A 6 -10.07 5.59 4.68
CA ARG A 6 -11.01 5.61 3.53
C ARG A 6 -10.83 4.37 2.66
N GLN A 7 -9.59 4.08 2.26
CA GLN A 7 -9.27 2.91 1.43
C GLN A 7 -9.64 1.59 2.12
N PHE A 8 -9.39 1.48 3.43
CA PHE A 8 -9.85 0.33 4.22
C PHE A 8 -11.36 0.17 4.19
N LEU A 9 -12.13 1.26 4.38
CA LEU A 9 -13.60 1.21 4.37
C LEU A 9 -14.20 0.86 3.00
N GLU A 10 -13.51 1.21 1.92
CA GLU A 10 -13.85 0.82 0.54
C GLU A 10 -13.52 -0.66 0.29
N TRP A 11 -12.41 -1.17 0.83
CA TRP A 11 -12.03 -2.59 0.79
C TRP A 11 -12.93 -3.46 1.67
N LEU A 12 -13.43 -2.92 2.79
CA LEU A 12 -14.21 -3.64 3.78
C LEU A 12 -15.55 -4.14 3.20
N PRO A 13 -15.90 -5.43 3.36
CA PRO A 13 -17.19 -5.93 2.90
C PRO A 13 -18.38 -5.10 3.43
N SER A 14 -19.39 -4.89 2.59
CA SER A 14 -20.54 -4.03 2.92
C SER A 14 -21.38 -4.51 4.09
N PHE A 15 -21.33 -5.82 4.40
CA PHE A 15 -22.05 -6.45 5.49
C PHE A 15 -21.33 -6.42 6.84
N TRP A 16 -20.07 -5.94 6.89
CA TRP A 16 -19.38 -5.68 8.15
C TRP A 16 -19.70 -4.29 8.67
N SER A 17 -19.81 -4.16 10.00
CA SER A 17 -20.09 -2.89 10.64
C SER A 17 -18.97 -1.87 10.37
N ARG A 18 -19.38 -0.61 10.23
CA ARG A 18 -18.49 0.56 10.09
C ARG A 18 -18.61 1.48 11.29
N GLU A 19 -19.30 1.03 12.33
CA GLU A 19 -19.52 1.80 13.54
C GLU A 19 -18.20 1.94 14.30
N THR A 20 -17.94 3.16 14.76
CA THR A 20 -16.73 3.50 15.50
C THR A 20 -17.10 4.18 16.82
N LEU A 21 -16.21 4.03 17.79
CA LEU A 21 -16.26 4.72 19.08
C LEU A 21 -14.94 5.46 19.30
N ILE A 22 -14.98 6.45 20.18
CA ILE A 22 -13.78 7.07 20.71
C ILE A 22 -13.45 6.35 22.01
N ASP A 23 -12.25 5.80 22.11
CA ASP A 23 -11.79 5.12 23.33
C ASP A 23 -11.40 6.12 24.43
N TYR A 24 -10.88 5.59 25.55
CA TYR A 24 -10.45 6.42 26.68
C TYR A 24 -9.23 7.31 26.39
N ASP A 25 -8.44 6.94 25.38
CA ASP A 25 -7.24 7.66 24.95
C ASP A 25 -7.54 8.70 23.85
N GLY A 26 -8.78 8.70 23.34
CA GLY A 26 -9.24 9.62 22.29
C GLY A 26 -9.11 9.05 20.88
N ASP A 27 -8.76 7.78 20.73
CA ASP A 27 -8.56 7.13 19.45
C ASP A 27 -9.87 6.57 18.88
N GLU A 28 -10.03 6.70 17.56
CA GLU A 28 -11.21 6.21 16.85
C GLU A 28 -11.07 4.71 16.51
N GLN A 29 -11.73 3.86 17.29
CA GLN A 29 -11.72 2.40 17.13
C GLN A 29 -13.04 1.87 16.55
N PHE A 30 -12.97 0.77 15.81
CA PHE A 30 -14.17 0.05 15.40
C PHE A 30 -14.80 -0.67 16.58
N VAL A 31 -16.14 -0.61 16.67
CA VAL A 31 -16.89 -1.26 17.76
C VAL A 31 -16.77 -2.78 17.70
N GLU A 32 -16.78 -3.35 16.49
CA GLU A 32 -16.61 -4.79 16.30
C GLU A 32 -15.13 -5.19 16.32
N GLU A 33 -14.76 -6.05 17.26
CA GLU A 33 -13.38 -6.53 17.45
C GLU A 33 -12.77 -7.13 16.17
N TRP A 34 -13.56 -7.85 15.37
CA TRP A 34 -13.09 -8.44 14.10
C TRP A 34 -12.77 -7.38 13.05
N VAL A 35 -13.55 -6.30 12.98
CA VAL A 35 -13.30 -5.16 12.09
C VAL A 35 -12.09 -4.38 12.58
N GLN A 36 -11.95 -4.19 13.89
CA GLN A 36 -10.76 -3.59 14.49
C GLN A 36 -9.49 -4.41 14.18
N GLY A 37 -9.56 -5.74 14.30
CA GLY A 37 -8.46 -6.63 13.93
C GLY A 37 -8.11 -6.56 12.44
N ALA A 38 -9.11 -6.50 11.56
CA ALA A 38 -8.90 -6.32 10.12
C ALA A 38 -8.24 -4.98 9.80
N TRP A 39 -8.64 -3.91 10.49
CA TRP A 39 -8.02 -2.58 10.36
C TRP A 39 -6.55 -2.60 10.77
N VAL A 40 -6.22 -3.18 11.93
CA VAL A 40 -4.82 -3.33 12.38
C VAL A 40 -4.01 -4.14 11.37
N GLY A 41 -4.56 -5.25 10.88
CA GLY A 41 -3.91 -6.07 9.84
C GLY A 41 -3.66 -5.31 8.54
N TYR A 42 -4.63 -4.49 8.10
CA TYR A 42 -4.50 -3.63 6.93
C TYR A 42 -3.39 -2.59 7.12
N GLN A 43 -3.33 -1.93 8.28
CA GLN A 43 -2.27 -0.97 8.60
C GLN A 43 -0.88 -1.61 8.61
N VAL A 44 -0.74 -2.81 9.19
CA VAL A 44 0.51 -3.58 9.15
C VAL A 44 0.90 -3.93 7.71
N GLY A 45 -0.07 -4.33 6.87
CA GLY A 45 0.15 -4.60 5.45
C GLY A 45 0.68 -3.37 4.72
N LEU A 46 0.06 -2.21 4.90
CA LEU A 46 0.55 -0.95 4.33
C LEU A 46 1.96 -0.60 4.80
N HIS A 47 2.25 -0.77 6.10
CA HIS A 47 3.57 -0.49 6.65
C HIS A 47 4.65 -1.39 6.05
N ILE A 48 4.36 -2.69 5.87
CA ILE A 48 5.27 -3.63 5.21
C ILE A 48 5.51 -3.21 3.76
N LEU A 49 4.45 -2.84 3.02
CA LEU A 49 4.56 -2.40 1.63
C LEU A 49 5.40 -1.12 1.49
N GLN A 50 5.26 -0.17 2.42
CA GLN A 50 6.07 1.06 2.45
C GLN A 50 7.55 0.82 2.72
N GLN A 51 7.91 -0.31 3.34
CA GLN A 51 9.29 -0.65 3.66
C GLN A 51 9.95 -1.58 2.63
N GLN A 52 9.19 -2.12 1.68
CA GLN A 52 9.75 -2.99 0.65
C GLN A 52 10.43 -2.16 -0.44
N PRO A 53 11.60 -2.59 -0.95
CA PRO A 53 12.21 -1.96 -2.10
C PRO A 53 11.26 -2.10 -3.30
N ILE A 54 11.08 -1.00 -4.01
CA ILE A 54 10.35 -0.98 -5.27
C ILE A 54 11.24 -1.64 -6.31
N ALA A 55 10.74 -2.72 -6.92
CA ALA A 55 11.49 -3.49 -7.90
C ALA A 55 11.31 -2.95 -9.32
N ALA A 56 10.14 -2.38 -9.59
CA ALA A 56 9.72 -1.81 -10.85
C ALA A 56 8.51 -0.88 -10.62
N TYR A 57 8.07 -0.20 -11.66
CA TYR A 57 6.81 0.53 -11.70
C TYR A 57 5.93 0.01 -12.83
N GLN A 58 4.61 0.09 -12.65
CA GLN A 58 3.66 -0.11 -13.71
C GLN A 58 3.27 1.25 -14.30
N ASP A 59 3.53 1.42 -15.60
CA ASP A 59 3.12 2.62 -16.34
C ASP A 59 1.61 2.63 -16.64
N ASP A 60 1.11 3.73 -17.19
CA ASP A 60 -0.32 3.89 -17.55
C ASP A 60 -0.80 2.90 -18.64
N TYR A 61 0.14 2.28 -19.36
CA TYR A 61 -0.13 1.29 -20.40
C TYR A 61 -0.11 -0.15 -19.85
N GLY A 62 0.22 -0.33 -18.57
CA GLY A 62 0.31 -1.63 -17.90
C GLY A 62 1.63 -2.37 -18.13
N ASN A 63 2.67 -1.70 -18.62
CA ASN A 63 4.00 -2.27 -18.74
C ASN A 63 4.74 -2.18 -17.41
N ALA A 64 5.53 -3.20 -17.09
CA ALA A 64 6.48 -3.14 -15.99
C ALA A 64 7.78 -2.47 -16.47
N VAL A 65 8.16 -1.37 -15.83
CA VAL A 65 9.37 -0.59 -16.10
C VAL A 65 10.31 -0.72 -14.91
N SER A 66 11.54 -1.13 -15.16
CA SER A 66 12.58 -1.40 -14.18
C SER A 66 13.75 -0.45 -14.32
N ALA A 67 14.67 -0.45 -13.35
CA ALA A 67 15.89 0.36 -13.42
C ALA A 67 16.76 0.05 -14.65
N GLY A 68 16.66 -1.16 -15.22
CA GLY A 68 17.38 -1.54 -16.44
C GLY A 68 16.85 -0.90 -17.72
N ASP A 69 15.68 -0.26 -17.67
CA ASP A 69 15.08 0.46 -18.79
C ASP A 69 15.55 1.92 -18.90
N PHE A 70 16.39 2.37 -17.96
CA PHE A 70 16.92 3.73 -17.86
C PHE A 70 18.46 3.76 -17.83
N ASP A 71 19.06 4.71 -18.53
CA ASP A 71 20.52 4.90 -18.52
C ASP A 71 21.01 5.41 -17.15
N GLY A 72 20.19 6.19 -16.43
CA GLY A 72 20.41 6.67 -15.07
C GLY A 72 20.02 5.66 -13.98
N GLY A 73 19.53 4.47 -14.34
CA GLY A 73 19.25 3.39 -13.41
C GLY A 73 18.08 3.64 -12.47
N GLU A 74 18.24 3.27 -11.20
CA GLU A 74 17.17 3.26 -10.18
C GLU A 74 16.68 4.68 -9.84
N ASP A 75 17.58 5.66 -9.73
CA ASP A 75 17.22 7.05 -9.39
C ASP A 75 16.34 7.68 -10.49
N GLU A 76 16.72 7.51 -11.76
CA GLU A 76 15.95 8.03 -12.90
C GLU A 76 14.58 7.36 -13.03
N MET A 77 14.52 6.05 -12.74
CA MET A 77 13.26 5.31 -12.69
C MET A 77 12.31 5.91 -11.63
N HIS A 78 12.80 6.15 -10.41
CA HIS A 78 11.99 6.72 -9.34
C HIS A 78 11.50 8.14 -9.64
N GLU A 79 12.38 9.00 -10.18
CA GLU A 79 12.02 10.37 -10.55
C GLU A 79 10.96 10.40 -11.65
N THR A 80 11.13 9.58 -12.69
CA THR A 80 10.19 9.48 -13.81
C THR A 80 8.85 8.94 -13.34
N ALA A 81 8.86 7.84 -12.58
CA ALA A 81 7.63 7.26 -12.03
C ALA A 81 6.86 8.23 -11.14
N HIS A 82 7.56 9.06 -10.37
CA HIS A 82 6.91 10.09 -9.55
C HIS A 82 6.30 11.22 -10.39
N GLN A 83 6.97 11.64 -11.47
CA GLN A 83 6.45 12.66 -12.39
C GLN A 83 5.23 12.18 -13.17
N GLU A 84 5.25 10.92 -13.60
CA GLU A 84 4.23 10.32 -14.45
C GLU A 84 3.10 9.63 -13.65
N GLY A 85 3.23 9.53 -12.33
CA GLY A 85 2.20 8.95 -11.46
C GLY A 85 2.08 7.42 -11.56
N TRP A 86 3.17 6.74 -11.88
CA TRP A 86 3.19 5.29 -12.05
C TRP A 86 2.98 4.53 -10.74
N THR A 87 2.44 3.31 -10.84
CA THR A 87 2.13 2.49 -9.67
C THR A 87 3.35 1.67 -9.25
N PRO A 88 3.82 1.72 -7.99
CA PRO A 88 4.97 0.95 -7.56
C PRO A 88 4.68 -0.55 -7.52
N LEU A 89 5.61 -1.34 -8.07
CA LEU A 89 5.63 -2.80 -7.97
C LEU A 89 6.72 -3.19 -6.96
N VAL A 90 6.31 -3.67 -5.80
CA VAL A 90 7.23 -4.05 -4.71
C VAL A 90 7.57 -5.54 -4.77
N CYS A 91 8.80 -5.87 -4.37
CA CYS A 91 9.25 -7.26 -4.24
C CYS A 91 8.54 -7.94 -3.06
N ALA A 92 7.51 -8.75 -3.34
CA ALA A 92 6.87 -9.56 -2.32
C ALA A 92 7.91 -10.37 -1.53
N ALA A 93 7.90 -10.22 -0.20
CA ALA A 93 8.84 -10.89 0.69
C ALA A 93 8.93 -12.39 0.39
N GLY A 94 10.12 -12.86 0.02
CA GLY A 94 10.41 -14.28 -0.24
C GLY A 94 10.52 -14.67 -1.72
N ILE A 95 10.17 -13.79 -2.67
CA ILE A 95 10.45 -14.03 -4.10
C ILE A 95 11.86 -13.52 -4.40
N LYS A 96 12.83 -14.44 -4.48
CA LYS A 96 14.15 -14.13 -5.01
C LYS A 96 14.09 -14.19 -6.54
N VAL A 97 14.35 -13.07 -7.20
CA VAL A 97 14.71 -13.09 -8.62
C VAL A 97 16.03 -13.85 -8.71
N LYS A 98 16.07 -14.93 -9.50
CA LYS A 98 17.33 -15.64 -9.74
C LYS A 98 18.28 -14.68 -10.46
N GLU A 99 19.48 -14.52 -9.89
CA GLU A 99 20.64 -13.94 -10.56
C GLU A 99 21.03 -14.74 -11.81
#